data_AF-A0A1V1NZ55-F1
#
_entry.id   AF-A0A1V1NZ55-F1
#
_cell.length_a   1.000
_cell.length_b   1.000
_cell.length_c   1.000
_cell.angle_alpha   90.00
_cell.angle_beta   90.00
_cell.angle_gamma   90.00
#
_symmetry.space_group_name_H-M   'P 1'
#
loop_
_entity.id
_entity.type
_entity.pdbx_description
1 polymer ?
#
loop_
_entity_poly.entity_id
_entity_poly.type
_entity_poly.pdbx_seq_one_letter_code
_entity_poly.pdbx_strand_id
1 'polypeptide(L)'
;MLDDQHLIEKQYYLHETLNIEKTKKIVLFIGSIANWTMADYILESTRFWPDDWVLVINNRYANKTNPYYEHSFNRDKVFFCAHPSEKVHQLENILLSADMGIALYRPLQRSIGCGNNIRYIGMSSGKIGTYLKYGLPVITNEIGEMSTYIKKYDLGTVIDVRKAFVPSYSGDNIASWKKNCIQFFNHQLDLNISIKPFIQKLKNITSNHDKKNEINTILYQAKQALQQGNMAKSIQLLLMIVDKNPDHPMALHYLGVIHLKIGEREQDLRYMNKAYINS
;
A
#
# COMPACT_ATOMS: atom_id res chain seq x y z
N MET A 1 -11.71 14.78 5.23
CA MET A 1 -11.03 15.93 4.61
C MET A 1 -9.73 16.08 5.35
N LEU A 2 -8.61 15.73 4.73
CA LEU A 2 -7.29 16.07 5.26
C LEU A 2 -6.94 17.42 4.65
N ASP A 3 -6.69 18.38 5.54
CA ASP A 3 -6.41 19.79 5.26
C ASP A 3 -5.29 20.00 4.24
N ASP A 4 -5.38 21.17 3.60
CA ASP A 4 -4.48 21.70 2.61
C ASP A 4 -2.98 21.55 2.93
N GLN A 5 -2.26 20.98 1.96
CA GLN A 5 -0.89 21.27 1.54
C GLN A 5 0.03 21.94 2.59
N HIS A 6 0.57 21.17 3.53
CA HIS A 6 1.94 21.44 3.95
C HIS A 6 2.85 21.07 2.77
N LEU A 7 3.27 22.08 2.02
CA LEU A 7 4.40 21.93 1.11
C LEU A 7 5.59 21.46 1.94
N ILE A 8 6.07 20.25 1.67
CA ILE A 8 7.17 19.69 2.44
C ILE A 8 8.44 20.47 2.10
N GLU A 9 9.00 21.15 3.10
CA GLU A 9 10.16 22.02 2.92
C GLU A 9 11.44 21.23 2.67
N LYS A 10 12.32 21.79 1.84
CA LYS A 10 13.65 21.21 1.56
C LYS A 10 14.48 21.22 2.83
N GLN A 11 15.09 20.08 3.13
CA GLN A 11 16.07 19.93 4.21
C GLN A 11 17.50 19.99 3.64
N TYR A 12 18.49 20.19 4.51
CA TYR A 12 19.90 20.21 4.11
C TYR A 12 20.73 19.15 4.84
N TYR A 13 20.07 18.10 5.34
CA TYR A 13 20.70 17.03 6.11
C TYR A 13 21.81 16.32 5.32
N LEU A 14 21.56 15.95 4.06
CA LEU A 14 22.60 15.32 3.23
C LEU A 14 23.75 16.27 2.91
N HIS A 15 23.45 17.55 2.70
CA HIS A 15 24.48 18.57 2.46
C HIS A 15 25.43 18.69 3.65
N GLU A 16 24.87 18.78 4.85
CA GLU A 16 25.63 18.96 6.09
C GLU A 16 26.39 17.68 6.46
N THR A 17 25.75 16.52 6.37
CA THR A 17 26.39 15.24 6.76
C THR A 17 27.45 14.73 5.79
N LEU A 18 27.36 15.10 4.50
CA LEU A 18 28.29 14.67 3.46
C LEU A 18 29.24 15.80 3.01
N ASN A 19 29.17 16.97 3.65
CA ASN A 19 29.93 18.17 3.30
C ASN A 19 29.78 18.57 1.82
N ILE A 20 28.54 18.53 1.32
CA ILE A 20 28.17 18.97 -0.02
C ILE A 20 27.73 20.44 0.08
N GLU A 21 28.26 21.31 -0.79
CA GLU A 21 27.85 22.71 -0.85
C GLU A 21 26.33 22.85 -1.05
N LYS A 22 25.67 23.74 -0.28
CA LYS A 22 24.20 23.92 -0.31
C LYS A 22 23.65 24.37 -1.67
N THR A 23 24.50 24.93 -2.53
CA THR A 23 24.18 25.32 -3.91
C THR A 23 24.04 24.12 -4.84
N LYS A 24 24.63 22.96 -4.50
CA LYS A 24 24.55 21.75 -5.31
C LYS A 24 23.20 21.05 -5.13
N LYS A 25 22.69 20.57 -6.26
CA LYS A 25 21.48 19.76 -6.39
C LYS A 25 21.81 18.29 -6.24
N ILE A 26 20.90 17.57 -5.59
CA ILE A 26 21.10 16.16 -5.26
C ILE A 26 20.12 15.29 -6.07
N VAL A 27 20.68 14.36 -6.85
CA VAL A 27 19.96 13.15 -7.29
C VAL A 27 20.17 12.06 -6.24
N LEU A 28 19.09 11.54 -5.67
CA LEU A 28 19.12 10.55 -4.61
C LEU A 28 18.77 9.15 -5.12
N PHE A 29 19.69 8.21 -4.96
CA PHE A 29 19.46 6.79 -5.15
C PHE A 29 19.24 6.12 -3.79
N ILE A 30 18.08 5.47 -3.56
CA ILE A 30 17.82 4.71 -2.33
C ILE A 30 17.77 3.20 -2.57
N GLY A 31 18.25 2.43 -1.59
CA GLY A 31 18.13 0.97 -1.52
C GLY A 31 19.31 0.21 -2.13
N SER A 32 19.11 -1.07 -2.43
CA SER A 32 20.20 -1.96 -2.86
C SER A 32 20.87 -1.50 -4.15
N ILE A 33 22.20 -1.51 -4.16
CA ILE A 33 23.05 -1.23 -5.32
C ILE A 33 23.30 -2.56 -6.05
N ALA A 34 22.72 -2.73 -7.24
CA ALA A 34 22.83 -3.95 -8.02
C ALA A 34 22.73 -3.70 -9.53
N ASN A 35 23.06 -4.72 -10.34
CA ASN A 35 22.93 -4.66 -11.80
C ASN A 35 21.47 -4.37 -12.24
N TRP A 36 20.49 -4.99 -11.58
CA TRP A 36 19.07 -4.79 -11.91
C TRP A 36 18.56 -3.38 -11.57
N THR A 37 19.23 -2.62 -10.69
CA THR A 37 18.93 -1.20 -10.43
C THR A 37 19.71 -0.25 -11.34
N MET A 38 20.43 -0.79 -12.34
CA MET A 38 21.28 -0.04 -13.27
C MET A 38 22.29 0.88 -12.55
N ALA A 39 22.81 0.44 -11.41
CA ALA A 39 23.73 1.25 -10.61
C ALA A 39 25.02 1.59 -11.38
N ASP A 40 25.50 0.66 -12.21
CA ASP A 40 26.59 0.84 -13.18
C ASP A 40 26.34 2.04 -14.10
N TYR A 41 25.17 2.08 -14.73
CA TYR A 41 24.79 3.13 -15.65
C TYR A 41 24.61 4.48 -14.95
N ILE A 42 24.00 4.50 -13.76
CA ILE A 42 23.80 5.73 -12.98
C ILE A 42 25.15 6.31 -12.58
N LEU A 43 26.04 5.49 -12.01
CA LEU A 43 27.39 5.92 -11.64
C LEU A 43 28.16 6.45 -12.85
N GLU A 44 28.04 5.81 -14.01
CA GLU A 44 28.73 6.26 -15.22
C GLU A 44 28.20 7.59 -15.75
N SER A 45 26.89 7.81 -15.66
CA SER A 45 26.24 9.04 -16.14
C SER A 45 26.74 10.31 -15.44
N THR A 46 27.21 10.22 -14.18
CA THR A 46 27.61 11.40 -13.39
C THR A 46 28.78 12.17 -13.99
N ARG A 47 29.56 11.55 -14.90
CA ARG A 47 30.63 12.20 -15.66
C ARG A 47 30.12 13.30 -16.60
N PHE A 48 28.86 13.20 -17.01
CA PHE A 48 28.22 14.13 -17.94
C PHE A 48 27.32 15.14 -17.24
N TRP A 49 27.19 15.05 -15.91
CA TRP A 49 26.31 15.95 -15.17
C TRP A 49 26.94 17.33 -15.01
N PRO A 50 26.16 18.41 -14.90
CA PRO A 50 26.70 19.73 -14.62
C PRO A 50 27.35 19.77 -13.23
N ASP A 51 28.20 20.76 -12.97
CA ASP A 51 28.99 20.81 -11.72
C ASP A 51 28.16 21.11 -10.47
N ASP A 52 26.99 21.71 -10.65
CA ASP A 52 26.00 21.94 -9.60
C ASP A 52 25.17 20.69 -9.28
N TRP A 53 25.43 19.52 -9.87
CA TRP A 53 24.72 18.28 -9.58
C TRP A 53 25.62 17.20 -9.00
N VAL A 54 25.10 16.50 -7.99
CA VAL A 54 25.77 15.35 -7.38
C VAL A 54 24.80 14.18 -7.19
N LEU A 55 25.34 12.97 -7.19
CA LEU A 55 24.65 11.75 -6.86
C LEU A 55 24.91 11.40 -5.40
N VAL A 56 23.84 11.20 -4.63
CA VAL A 56 23.92 10.62 -3.29
C VAL A 56 23.31 9.21 -3.31
N ILE A 57 24.09 8.23 -2.86
CA ILE A 57 23.67 6.83 -2.75
C ILE A 57 23.39 6.52 -1.28
N ASN A 58 22.12 6.29 -0.96
CA ASN A 58 21.68 5.79 0.33
C ASN A 58 21.37 4.30 0.24
N ASN A 59 22.39 3.47 0.47
CA ASN A 59 22.27 2.02 0.43
C ASN A 59 21.50 1.50 1.64
N ARG A 60 20.77 0.38 1.48
CA ARG A 60 20.01 -0.26 2.57
C ARG A 60 20.91 -0.83 3.67
N TYR A 61 22.14 -1.17 3.34
CA TYR A 61 23.12 -1.76 4.25
C TYR A 61 24.39 -0.92 4.21
N ALA A 62 25.02 -0.70 5.36
CA ALA A 62 26.32 -0.02 5.49
C ALA A 62 27.50 -0.83 4.91
N ASN A 63 27.22 -1.74 3.98
CA ASN A 63 28.16 -2.78 3.55
C ASN A 63 29.08 -2.23 2.46
N LYS A 64 30.21 -1.68 2.90
CA LYS A 64 31.28 -1.14 2.05
C LYS A 64 31.97 -2.19 1.15
N THR A 65 31.65 -3.46 1.30
CA THR A 65 32.22 -4.58 0.52
C THR A 65 31.54 -4.81 -0.84
N ASN A 66 30.48 -4.06 -1.17
CA ASN A 66 29.85 -4.20 -2.47
C ASN A 66 30.78 -3.62 -3.57
N PRO A 67 31.07 -4.35 -4.66
CA PRO A 67 32.02 -3.94 -5.71
C PRO A 67 31.73 -2.55 -6.31
N TYR A 68 30.48 -2.10 -6.27
CA TYR A 68 30.10 -0.77 -6.73
C TYR A 68 30.68 0.36 -5.87
N TYR A 69 31.01 0.11 -4.59
CA TYR A 69 31.73 1.08 -3.75
C TYR A 69 33.14 1.30 -4.27
N GLU A 70 33.90 0.25 -4.57
CA GLU A 70 35.27 0.40 -5.09
C GLU A 70 35.32 1.14 -6.42
N HIS A 71 34.36 0.89 -7.33
CA HIS A 71 34.26 1.60 -8.61
C HIS A 71 33.82 3.07 -8.51
N SER A 72 33.46 3.53 -7.32
CA SER A 72 32.95 4.88 -7.05
C SER A 72 33.86 5.71 -6.14
N PHE A 73 34.77 5.07 -5.38
CA PHE A 73 35.90 5.75 -4.76
C PHE A 73 36.70 6.42 -5.88
N ASN A 74 36.83 7.76 -5.82
CA ASN A 74 37.43 8.66 -6.84
C ASN A 74 36.47 9.26 -7.89
N ARG A 75 35.17 9.40 -7.61
CA ARG A 75 34.28 10.27 -8.41
C ARG A 75 33.83 11.49 -7.61
N ASP A 76 34.23 12.69 -8.04
CA ASP A 76 33.95 13.97 -7.34
C ASP A 76 32.46 14.30 -7.18
N LYS A 77 31.59 13.66 -7.97
CA LYS A 77 30.13 13.87 -7.98
C LYS A 77 29.35 12.73 -7.32
N VAL A 78 30.00 11.77 -6.68
CA VAL A 78 29.33 10.60 -6.06
C VAL A 78 29.62 10.55 -4.56
N PHE A 79 28.55 10.55 -3.77
CA PHE A 79 28.61 10.51 -2.33
C PHE A 79 27.82 9.31 -1.79
N PHE A 80 28.33 8.68 -0.74
CA PHE A 80 27.64 7.58 -0.06
C PHE A 80 27.15 8.02 1.30
N CYS A 81 25.86 7.82 1.55
CA CYS A 81 25.32 7.96 2.90
C CYS A 81 25.77 6.74 3.72
N ALA A 82 26.67 6.97 4.68
CA ALA A 82 27.25 5.92 5.53
C ALA A 82 26.28 5.43 6.63
N HIS A 83 25.20 6.15 6.87
CA HIS A 83 24.22 5.88 7.91
C HIS A 83 22.87 5.53 7.28
N PRO A 84 22.65 4.26 6.88
CA PRO A 84 21.32 3.82 6.43
C PRO A 84 20.31 4.16 7.52
N SER A 85 19.22 4.82 7.14
CA SER A 85 18.18 5.26 8.07
C SER A 85 17.58 4.08 8.83
N GLU A 86 17.88 3.97 10.13
CA GLU A 86 17.28 2.99 11.03
C GLU A 86 15.89 3.45 11.51
N LYS A 87 15.63 4.76 11.45
CA LYS A 87 14.38 5.39 11.89
C LYS A 87 13.67 6.12 10.75
N VAL A 88 12.34 6.17 10.81
CA VAL A 88 11.49 6.83 9.79
C VAL A 88 11.86 8.31 9.59
N HIS A 89 12.10 9.06 10.69
CA HIS A 89 12.51 10.46 10.62
C HIS A 89 13.87 10.68 9.92
N GLN A 90 14.77 9.69 9.96
CA GLN A 90 16.05 9.79 9.26
C GLN A 90 15.85 9.64 7.75
N LEU A 91 14.94 8.76 7.32
CA LEU A 91 14.61 8.59 5.91
C LEU A 91 13.95 9.84 5.33
N GLU A 92 13.06 10.48 6.09
CA GLU A 92 12.43 11.75 5.72
C GLU A 92 13.49 12.84 5.48
N ASN A 93 14.40 13.08 6.41
CA ASN A 93 15.47 14.07 6.24
C ASN A 93 16.35 13.81 5.02
N ILE A 94 16.64 12.54 4.73
CA ILE A 94 17.40 12.13 3.54
C ILE A 94 16.62 12.46 2.26
N LEU A 95 15.34 12.08 2.19
CA LEU A 95 14.49 12.31 1.01
C LEU A 95 14.29 13.80 0.75
N LEU A 96 14.04 14.58 1.80
CA LEU A 96 13.81 16.02 1.70
C LEU A 96 15.06 16.84 1.45
N SER A 97 16.26 16.23 1.57
CA SER A 97 17.50 16.87 1.14
C SER A 97 17.72 16.80 -0.37
N ALA A 98 17.02 15.90 -1.06
CA ALA A 98 17.20 15.67 -2.48
C ALA A 98 16.35 16.59 -3.35
N ASP A 99 16.81 16.81 -4.59
CA ASP A 99 16.07 17.55 -5.61
C ASP A 99 15.31 16.59 -6.54
N MET A 100 15.89 15.42 -6.82
CA MET A 100 15.23 14.34 -7.57
C MET A 100 15.60 12.97 -6.99
N GLY A 101 14.68 12.02 -7.06
CA GLY A 101 14.94 10.60 -6.78
C GLY A 101 15.21 9.86 -8.08
N ILE A 102 16.12 8.88 -8.08
CA ILE A 102 16.38 8.04 -9.26
C ILE A 102 16.06 6.58 -8.98
N ALA A 103 15.27 5.97 -9.87
CA ALA A 103 14.91 4.57 -9.81
C ALA A 103 14.91 3.98 -11.23
N LEU A 104 16.05 3.47 -11.66
CA LEU A 104 16.18 2.76 -12.93
C LEU A 104 16.11 1.25 -12.71
N TYR A 105 15.55 0.55 -13.68
CA TYR A 105 15.37 -0.89 -13.61
C TYR A 105 15.74 -1.58 -14.92
N ARG A 106 16.56 -2.63 -14.81
CA ARG A 106 16.90 -3.53 -15.92
C ARG A 106 16.24 -4.88 -15.67
N PRO A 107 15.25 -5.30 -16.49
CA PRO A 107 14.65 -6.63 -16.35
C PRO A 107 15.70 -7.69 -16.67
N LEU A 108 16.04 -8.54 -15.69
CA LEU A 108 17.01 -9.61 -15.87
C LEU A 108 16.24 -10.91 -16.13
N GLN A 109 16.30 -11.43 -17.36
CA GLN A 109 15.50 -12.59 -17.80
C GLN A 109 15.84 -13.93 -17.08
N ARG A 110 16.81 -13.97 -16.14
CA ARG A 110 17.34 -15.23 -15.59
C ARG A 110 17.45 -15.32 -14.07
N SER A 111 16.86 -14.40 -13.30
CA SER A 111 16.75 -14.60 -11.85
C SER A 111 15.29 -14.75 -11.43
N ILE A 112 15.06 -15.72 -10.53
CA ILE A 112 13.75 -16.16 -10.04
C ILE A 112 12.95 -14.99 -9.41
N GLY A 113 13.61 -13.87 -9.07
CA GLY A 113 12.98 -12.65 -8.56
C GLY A 113 13.08 -11.38 -9.43
N CYS A 114 13.87 -11.35 -10.52
CA CYS A 114 14.14 -10.12 -11.30
C CYS A 114 13.64 -10.14 -12.76
N GLY A 115 12.87 -11.18 -13.14
CA GLY A 115 12.26 -11.31 -14.46
C GLY A 115 11.04 -10.40 -14.66
N ASN A 116 9.87 -10.98 -14.96
CA ASN A 116 8.63 -10.24 -15.20
C ASN A 116 8.27 -9.27 -14.06
N ASN A 117 8.65 -9.56 -12.81
CA ASN A 117 8.40 -8.67 -11.67
C ASN A 117 9.06 -7.29 -11.81
N ILE A 118 10.24 -7.20 -12.45
CA ILE A 118 10.89 -5.90 -12.70
C ILE A 118 10.31 -5.24 -13.95
N ARG A 119 9.97 -6.04 -14.97
CA ARG A 119 9.32 -5.54 -16.19
C ARG A 119 7.95 -4.90 -15.89
N TYR A 120 7.23 -5.44 -14.90
CA TYR A 120 5.92 -4.97 -14.46
C TYR A 120 5.94 -4.39 -13.04
N ILE A 121 7.10 -3.87 -12.59
CA ILE A 121 7.24 -3.38 -11.21
C ILE A 121 6.17 -2.35 -10.85
N GLY A 122 5.66 -1.63 -11.88
CA GLY A 122 4.40 -0.88 -11.84
C GLY A 122 4.28 -0.02 -10.59
N MET A 123 3.11 -0.06 -9.95
CA MET A 123 2.81 0.64 -8.70
C MET A 123 3.44 -0.01 -7.46
N SER A 124 4.08 -1.18 -7.58
CA SER A 124 4.73 -1.89 -6.47
C SER A 124 6.19 -1.46 -6.22
N SER A 125 6.71 -0.51 -6.98
CA SER A 125 8.05 0.04 -6.77
C SER A 125 8.13 0.83 -5.46
N GLY A 126 8.67 0.18 -4.41
CA GLY A 126 8.87 0.82 -3.11
C GLY A 126 9.73 2.08 -3.16
N LYS A 127 10.74 2.15 -4.06
CA LYS A 127 11.58 3.35 -4.24
C LYS A 127 10.77 4.52 -4.79
N ILE A 128 10.06 4.28 -5.89
CA ILE A 128 9.25 5.32 -6.56
C ILE A 128 8.12 5.76 -5.64
N GLY A 129 7.37 4.83 -5.05
CA GLY A 129 6.31 5.17 -4.10
C GLY A 129 6.83 5.98 -2.90
N THR A 130 8.03 5.66 -2.39
CA THR A 130 8.66 6.45 -1.32
C THR A 130 9.01 7.85 -1.79
N TYR A 131 9.59 8.02 -2.98
CA TYR A 131 9.86 9.36 -3.53
C TYR A 131 8.58 10.17 -3.67
N LEU A 132 7.53 9.58 -4.28
CA LEU A 132 6.26 10.26 -4.51
C LEU A 132 5.58 10.67 -3.21
N LYS A 133 5.65 9.83 -2.16
CA LYS A 133 5.11 10.13 -0.83
C LYS A 133 5.66 11.43 -0.24
N TYR A 134 6.95 11.68 -0.43
CA TYR A 134 7.64 12.88 0.08
C TYR A 134 7.73 14.00 -0.96
N GLY A 135 6.98 13.89 -2.06
CA GLY A 135 6.98 14.90 -3.10
C GLY A 135 8.28 15.00 -3.87
N LEU A 136 9.11 13.96 -3.92
CA LEU A 136 10.39 13.98 -4.62
C LEU A 136 10.19 13.54 -6.09
N PRO A 137 10.43 14.40 -7.09
CA PRO A 137 10.27 14.03 -8.50
C PRO A 137 11.23 12.93 -8.92
N VAL A 138 10.78 12.06 -9.82
CA VAL A 138 11.42 10.78 -10.11
C VAL A 138 12.06 10.76 -11.50
N ILE A 139 13.34 10.39 -11.56
CA ILE A 139 14.03 9.97 -12.78
C ILE A 139 13.89 8.46 -12.90
N THR A 140 13.26 7.99 -13.97
CA THR A 140 13.09 6.55 -14.26
C THR A 140 13.44 6.24 -15.71
N ASN A 141 13.61 4.97 -16.06
CA ASN A 141 13.61 4.52 -17.46
C ASN A 141 12.23 4.01 -17.88
N GLU A 142 12.09 3.55 -19.13
CA GLU A 142 10.85 2.92 -19.58
C GLU A 142 10.56 1.61 -18.83
N ILE A 143 9.60 1.65 -17.90
CA ILE A 143 9.30 0.56 -16.95
C ILE A 143 7.79 0.29 -16.84
N GLY A 144 7.17 0.01 -17.99
CA GLY A 144 5.75 -0.33 -18.06
C GLY A 144 4.87 0.83 -17.60
N GLU A 145 3.81 0.50 -16.84
CA GLU A 145 2.77 1.45 -16.45
C GLU A 145 3.31 2.65 -15.64
N MET A 146 4.36 2.44 -14.84
CA MET A 146 4.92 3.51 -14.01
C MET A 146 5.58 4.62 -14.85
N SER A 147 6.26 4.30 -15.96
CA SER A 147 6.80 5.34 -16.84
C SER A 147 5.68 6.10 -17.57
N THR A 148 4.57 5.44 -17.88
CA THR A 148 3.35 6.10 -18.38
C THR A 148 2.78 7.07 -17.35
N TYR A 149 2.71 6.68 -16.07
CA TYR A 149 2.22 7.58 -15.01
C TYR A 149 3.13 8.76 -14.74
N ILE A 150 4.45 8.54 -14.73
CA ILE A 150 5.41 9.63 -14.52
C ILE A 150 5.26 10.71 -15.61
N LYS A 151 5.05 10.32 -16.87
CA LYS A 151 4.77 11.24 -17.97
C LYS A 151 3.40 11.89 -17.87
N LYS A 152 2.36 11.09 -17.61
CA LYS A 152 0.95 11.54 -17.64
C LYS A 152 0.63 12.53 -16.52
N TYR A 153 1.23 12.34 -15.35
CA TYR A 153 0.94 13.13 -14.15
C TYR A 153 2.05 14.11 -13.79
N ASP A 154 3.04 14.30 -14.67
CA ASP A 154 4.19 15.19 -14.45
C ASP A 154 4.84 14.92 -13.08
N LEU A 155 5.36 13.71 -12.90
CA LEU A 155 5.98 13.26 -11.64
C LEU A 155 7.51 13.27 -11.68
N GLY A 156 8.10 13.79 -12.76
CA GLY A 156 9.54 13.76 -13.01
C GLY A 156 9.86 13.49 -14.48
N THR A 157 10.86 12.66 -14.74
CA THR A 157 11.39 12.43 -16.10
C THR A 157 11.61 10.96 -16.39
N VAL A 158 11.26 10.56 -17.61
CA VAL A 158 11.56 9.23 -18.16
C VAL A 158 12.73 9.34 -19.15
N ILE A 159 13.82 8.65 -18.88
CA ILE A 159 15.07 8.72 -19.66
C ILE A 159 15.25 7.53 -20.61
N ASP A 160 15.90 7.79 -21.74
CA ASP A 160 16.40 6.74 -22.64
C ASP A 160 17.78 6.27 -22.16
N VAL A 161 17.82 5.09 -21.55
CA VAL A 161 19.04 4.49 -20.99
C VAL A 161 20.05 4.01 -22.05
N ARG A 162 19.76 4.18 -23.34
CA ARG A 162 20.72 3.95 -24.43
C ARG A 162 21.65 5.14 -24.65
N LYS A 163 21.37 6.28 -24.02
CA LYS A 163 22.15 7.52 -24.10
C LYS A 163 22.61 7.92 -22.71
N ALA A 164 23.69 8.68 -22.59
CA ALA A 164 24.00 9.33 -21.32
C ALA A 164 22.86 10.29 -20.94
N PHE A 165 22.47 10.29 -19.66
CA PHE A 165 21.48 11.24 -19.16
C PHE A 165 22.16 12.33 -18.34
N VAL A 166 21.54 13.52 -18.36
CA VAL A 166 21.94 14.69 -17.61
C VAL A 166 20.72 15.15 -16.81
N PRO A 167 20.79 15.23 -15.47
CA PRO A 167 19.66 15.71 -14.67
C PRO A 167 19.42 17.19 -14.94
N SER A 168 18.15 17.56 -15.08
CA SER A 168 17.75 18.95 -15.26
C SER A 168 16.30 19.16 -14.86
N TYR A 169 15.99 20.37 -14.42
CA TYR A 169 14.63 20.87 -14.23
C TYR A 169 14.64 22.40 -14.33
N SER A 170 13.51 23.01 -14.68
CA SER A 170 13.25 24.44 -14.46
C SER A 170 12.59 24.66 -13.09
N GLY A 171 12.71 25.87 -12.54
CA GLY A 171 12.09 26.22 -11.26
C GLY A 171 10.57 25.99 -11.24
N ASP A 172 9.90 26.31 -12.34
CA ASP A 172 8.45 26.09 -12.47
C ASP A 172 8.09 24.60 -12.51
N ASN A 173 8.90 23.79 -13.22
CA ASN A 173 8.67 22.35 -13.32
C ASN A 173 8.82 21.66 -11.97
N ILE A 174 9.85 22.01 -11.18
CA ILE A 174 10.10 21.31 -9.92
C ILE A 174 8.99 21.56 -8.89
N ALA A 175 8.48 22.79 -8.78
CA ALA A 175 7.40 23.10 -7.84
C ALA A 175 6.10 22.33 -8.20
N SER A 176 5.77 22.29 -9.50
CA SER A 176 4.64 21.52 -10.02
C SER A 176 4.80 20.02 -9.75
N TRP A 177 5.96 19.45 -10.10
CA TRP A 177 6.23 18.02 -9.90
C TRP A 177 6.14 17.62 -8.43
N LYS A 178 6.67 18.42 -7.50
CA LYS A 178 6.59 18.11 -6.06
C LYS A 178 5.15 17.96 -5.60
N LYS A 179 4.28 18.91 -5.99
CA LYS A 179 2.85 18.89 -5.68
C LYS A 179 2.17 17.67 -6.30
N ASN A 180 2.43 17.40 -7.58
CA ASN A 180 1.83 16.28 -8.30
C ASN A 180 2.25 14.93 -7.72
N CYS A 181 3.50 14.79 -7.27
CA CYS A 181 4.01 13.60 -6.59
C CYS A 181 3.19 13.25 -5.34
N ILE A 182 2.99 14.23 -4.46
CA ILE A 182 2.21 14.05 -3.22
C ILE A 182 0.75 13.71 -3.56
N GLN A 183 0.14 14.44 -4.50
CA GLN A 183 -1.24 14.19 -4.91
C GLN A 183 -1.41 12.80 -5.52
N PHE A 184 -0.51 12.39 -6.41
CA PHE A 184 -0.54 11.06 -7.01
C PHE A 184 -0.38 9.98 -5.95
N PHE A 185 0.58 10.13 -5.03
CA PHE A 185 0.74 9.16 -3.94
C PHE A 185 -0.54 9.04 -3.11
N ASN A 186 -1.08 10.17 -2.65
CA ASN A 186 -2.28 10.19 -1.81
C ASN A 186 -3.53 9.66 -2.49
N HIS A 187 -3.61 9.67 -3.83
CA HIS A 187 -4.77 9.19 -4.59
C HIS A 187 -4.62 7.78 -5.17
N GLN A 188 -3.40 7.34 -5.43
CA GLN A 188 -3.14 6.11 -6.20
C GLN A 188 -2.32 5.08 -5.42
N LEU A 189 -1.45 5.50 -4.49
CA LEU A 189 -0.49 4.63 -3.82
C LEU A 189 -0.70 4.50 -2.32
N ASP A 190 -1.48 5.38 -1.69
CA ASP A 190 -1.80 5.26 -0.26
C ASP A 190 -2.57 3.96 0.00
N LEU A 191 -1.94 3.06 0.76
CA LEU A 191 -2.52 1.79 1.17
C LEU A 191 -3.87 1.97 1.85
N ASN A 192 -4.10 3.10 2.55
CA ASN A 192 -5.38 3.39 3.18
C ASN A 192 -6.54 3.42 2.19
N ILE A 193 -6.29 3.75 0.92
CA ILE A 193 -7.32 3.75 -0.13
C ILE A 193 -7.76 2.32 -0.43
N SER A 194 -6.81 1.40 -0.61
CA SER A 194 -7.10 0.02 -1.04
C SER A 194 -7.45 -0.91 0.13
N ILE A 195 -6.87 -0.69 1.31
CA ILE A 195 -7.06 -1.58 2.47
C ILE A 195 -8.38 -1.33 3.21
N LYS A 196 -8.87 -0.09 3.26
CA LYS A 196 -10.12 0.22 3.98
C LYS A 196 -11.33 -0.56 3.43
N PRO A 197 -11.58 -0.60 2.11
CA PRO A 197 -12.66 -1.41 1.55
C PRO A 197 -12.49 -2.91 1.83
N PHE A 198 -11.25 -3.40 1.79
CA PHE A 198 -10.94 -4.80 2.08
C PHE A 198 -11.24 -5.16 3.53
N ILE A 199 -10.75 -4.36 4.49
CA ILE A 199 -11.00 -4.55 5.93
C ILE A 199 -12.49 -4.43 6.24
N GLN A 200 -13.21 -3.51 5.59
CA GLN A 200 -14.65 -3.37 5.77
C GLN A 200 -15.40 -4.63 5.29
N LYS A 201 -15.00 -5.21 4.15
CA LYS A 201 -15.55 -6.49 3.68
C LYS A 201 -15.26 -7.63 4.65
N LEU A 202 -14.04 -7.72 5.19
CA LEU A 202 -13.68 -8.73 6.18
C LEU A 202 -14.53 -8.63 7.45
N LYS A 203 -14.71 -7.42 7.99
CA LYS A 203 -15.56 -7.17 9.17
C LYS A 203 -17.01 -7.58 8.93
N ASN A 204 -17.54 -7.36 7.73
CA ASN A 204 -18.90 -7.76 7.39
C ASN A 204 -19.04 -9.30 7.34
N ILE A 205 -18.03 -10.00 6.80
CA ILE A 205 -18.03 -11.46 6.74
C ILE A 205 -17.98 -12.08 8.15
N THR A 206 -17.09 -11.58 9.01
CA THR A 206 -16.97 -12.10 10.39
C THR A 206 -18.23 -11.81 11.21
N SER A 207 -18.79 -10.60 11.11
CA SER A 207 -20.01 -10.23 11.84
C SER A 207 -21.21 -11.09 11.43
N ASN A 208 -21.32 -11.44 10.15
CA ASN A 208 -22.39 -12.32 9.66
C ASN A 208 -22.19 -13.77 10.11
N HIS A 209 -20.95 -14.24 10.17
CA HIS A 209 -20.61 -15.56 10.67
C HIS A 209 -20.94 -15.71 12.16
N ASP A 210 -20.59 -14.71 12.98
CA ASP A 210 -20.86 -14.73 14.43
C ASP A 210 -22.35 -14.71 14.74
N LYS A 211 -23.13 -13.87 14.05
CA LYS A 211 -24.60 -13.86 14.16
C LYS A 211 -25.22 -15.19 13.77
N LYS A 212 -24.73 -15.82 12.69
CA LYS A 212 -25.21 -17.14 12.25
C LYS A 212 -24.90 -18.23 13.28
N ASN A 213 -23.74 -18.18 13.93
CA ASN A 213 -23.37 -19.12 14.98
C ASN A 213 -24.18 -18.93 16.27
N GLU A 214 -24.48 -17.68 16.66
CA GLU A 214 -25.35 -17.38 17.79
C GLU A 214 -26.75 -17.94 17.55
N ILE A 215 -27.36 -17.66 16.40
CA ILE A 215 -28.69 -18.17 16.03
C ILE A 215 -28.72 -19.70 15.99
N ASN A 216 -27.70 -20.34 15.41
CA ASN A 216 -27.60 -21.81 15.38
C ASN A 216 -27.49 -22.42 16.77
N THR A 217 -26.77 -21.76 17.68
CA THR A 217 -26.62 -22.22 19.08
C THR A 217 -27.94 -22.13 19.83
N ILE A 218 -28.65 -21.00 19.71
CA ILE A 218 -29.98 -20.83 20.32
C ILE A 218 -30.97 -21.84 19.75
N LEU A 219 -30.93 -22.08 18.42
CA LEU A 219 -31.80 -23.06 17.76
C LEU A 219 -31.53 -24.48 18.27
N TYR A 220 -30.26 -24.85 18.46
CA TYR A 220 -29.89 -26.14 19.02
C TYR A 220 -30.41 -26.32 20.45
N GLN A 221 -30.25 -25.29 21.31
CA GLN A 221 -30.76 -25.30 22.67
C GLN A 221 -32.29 -25.39 22.74
N ALA A 222 -32.99 -24.69 21.83
CA ALA A 222 -34.45 -24.79 21.71
C ALA A 222 -34.89 -26.21 21.38
N LYS A 223 -34.24 -26.87 20.41
CA LYS A 223 -34.53 -28.27 20.06
C LYS A 223 -34.30 -29.21 21.24
N GLN A 224 -33.21 -29.04 22.00
CA GLN A 224 -32.95 -29.85 23.18
C GLN A 224 -34.02 -29.64 24.26
N ALA A 225 -34.41 -28.40 24.53
CA ALA A 225 -35.48 -28.09 25.49
C ALA A 225 -36.80 -28.76 25.07
N LEU A 226 -37.13 -28.73 23.78
CA LEU A 226 -38.32 -29.41 23.24
C LEU A 226 -38.24 -30.93 23.40
N GLN A 227 -37.08 -31.54 23.13
CA GLN A 227 -36.86 -32.99 23.33
C GLN A 227 -37.01 -33.41 24.80
N GLN A 228 -36.62 -32.54 25.73
CA GLN A 228 -36.78 -32.73 27.17
C GLN A 228 -38.21 -32.44 27.67
N GLY A 229 -39.14 -32.09 26.78
CA GLY A 229 -40.53 -31.74 27.13
C GLY A 229 -40.70 -30.33 27.70
N ASN A 230 -39.63 -29.53 27.79
CA ASN A 230 -39.68 -28.15 28.27
C ASN A 230 -40.12 -27.19 27.16
N MET A 231 -41.41 -27.20 26.84
CA MET A 231 -41.99 -26.40 25.75
C MET A 231 -41.88 -24.89 26.01
N ALA A 232 -42.07 -24.43 27.25
CA ALA A 232 -41.98 -23.02 27.59
C ALA A 232 -40.58 -22.44 27.31
N LYS A 233 -39.51 -23.14 27.72
CA LYS A 233 -38.14 -22.75 27.42
C LYS A 233 -37.85 -22.78 25.92
N SER A 234 -38.37 -23.78 25.20
CA SER A 234 -38.21 -23.84 23.74
C SER A 234 -38.87 -22.66 23.05
N ILE A 235 -40.10 -22.30 23.42
CA ILE A 235 -40.81 -21.12 22.87
C ILE A 235 -40.00 -19.86 23.11
N GLN A 236 -39.52 -19.64 24.35
CA GLN A 236 -38.72 -18.47 24.69
C GLN A 236 -37.48 -18.33 23.79
N LEU A 237 -36.71 -19.40 23.62
CA LEU A 237 -35.50 -19.40 22.79
C LEU A 237 -35.82 -19.17 21.30
N LEU A 238 -36.92 -19.74 20.80
CA LEU A 238 -37.34 -19.55 19.41
C LEU A 238 -37.84 -18.12 19.15
N LEU A 239 -38.56 -17.52 20.11
CA LEU A 239 -38.97 -16.13 20.03
C LEU A 239 -37.78 -15.18 20.03
N MET A 240 -36.69 -15.47 20.76
CA MET A 240 -35.45 -14.70 20.67
C MET A 240 -34.83 -14.73 19.26
N ILE A 241 -34.96 -15.85 18.54
CA ILE A 241 -34.51 -15.94 17.14
C ILE A 241 -35.44 -15.12 16.23
N VAL A 242 -36.75 -15.23 16.41
CA VAL A 242 -37.75 -14.52 15.59
C VAL A 242 -37.70 -13.00 15.82
N ASP A 243 -37.41 -12.55 17.03
CA ASP A 243 -37.20 -11.12 17.33
C ASP A 243 -36.01 -10.54 16.54
N LYS A 244 -34.92 -11.31 16.45
CA LYS A 244 -33.71 -10.91 15.69
C LYS A 244 -33.82 -11.18 14.18
N ASN A 245 -34.58 -12.19 13.78
CA ASN A 245 -34.78 -12.61 12.39
C ASN A 245 -36.22 -13.12 12.22
N PRO A 246 -37.18 -12.21 11.92
CA PRO A 246 -38.61 -12.53 11.87
C PRO A 246 -39.00 -13.63 10.89
N ASP A 247 -38.17 -13.89 9.89
CA ASP A 247 -38.44 -14.83 8.80
C ASP A 247 -37.57 -16.09 8.87
N HIS A 248 -36.96 -16.37 10.03
CA HIS A 248 -36.10 -17.55 10.18
C HIS A 248 -36.91 -18.87 10.08
N PRO A 249 -36.76 -19.66 9.01
CA PRO A 249 -37.71 -20.72 8.64
C PRO A 249 -37.79 -21.83 9.69
N MET A 250 -36.64 -22.27 10.21
CA MET A 250 -36.61 -23.32 11.24
C MET A 250 -37.23 -22.86 12.56
N ALA A 251 -37.10 -21.58 12.91
CA ALA A 251 -37.59 -21.09 14.19
C ALA A 251 -39.13 -21.00 14.17
N LEU A 252 -39.66 -20.49 13.05
CA LEU A 252 -41.09 -20.45 12.75
C LEU A 252 -41.69 -21.86 12.67
N HIS A 253 -41.01 -22.80 12.01
CA HIS A 253 -41.43 -24.20 11.95
C HIS A 253 -41.56 -24.83 13.34
N TYR A 254 -40.55 -24.71 14.20
CA TYR A 254 -40.62 -25.28 15.56
C TYR A 254 -41.67 -24.58 16.43
N LEU A 255 -41.88 -23.27 16.29
CA LEU A 255 -42.97 -22.59 16.98
C LEU A 255 -44.33 -23.16 16.55
N GLY A 256 -44.57 -23.35 15.26
CA GLY A 256 -45.78 -24.00 14.75
C GLY A 256 -45.99 -25.39 15.37
N VAL A 257 -44.95 -26.24 15.33
CA VAL A 257 -45.00 -27.59 15.92
C VAL A 257 -45.36 -27.57 17.40
N ILE A 258 -44.84 -26.60 18.17
CA ILE A 258 -45.14 -26.48 19.59
C ILE A 258 -46.58 -25.99 19.81
N HIS A 259 -47.03 -24.95 19.09
CA HIS A 259 -48.39 -24.42 19.20
C HIS A 259 -49.46 -25.47 18.82
N LEU A 260 -49.15 -26.32 17.83
CA LEU A 260 -49.99 -27.47 17.48
C LEU A 260 -50.11 -28.47 18.65
N LYS A 261 -48.99 -28.77 19.34
CA LYS A 261 -48.96 -29.71 20.47
C LYS A 261 -49.73 -29.21 21.70
N ILE A 262 -49.75 -27.89 21.94
CA ILE A 262 -50.48 -27.28 23.06
C ILE A 262 -51.94 -26.93 22.74
N GLY A 263 -52.38 -27.17 21.49
CA GLY A 263 -53.77 -26.96 21.07
C GLY A 263 -54.10 -25.55 20.56
N GLU A 264 -53.10 -24.67 20.40
CA GLU A 264 -53.27 -23.29 19.93
C GLU A 264 -53.25 -23.22 18.39
N ARG A 265 -54.32 -23.73 17.77
CA ARG A 265 -54.41 -23.91 16.30
C ARG A 265 -54.24 -22.64 15.47
N GLU A 266 -54.72 -21.49 15.94
CA GLU A 266 -54.55 -20.23 15.20
C GLU A 266 -53.09 -19.80 15.11
N GLN A 267 -52.36 -19.95 16.22
CA GLN A 267 -50.96 -19.55 16.31
C GLN A 267 -50.05 -20.54 15.55
N ASP A 268 -50.40 -21.83 15.55
CA ASP A 268 -49.77 -22.84 14.68
C ASP A 268 -49.86 -22.45 13.20
N LEU A 269 -51.07 -22.26 12.68
CA LEU A 269 -51.30 -21.89 11.28
C LEU A 269 -50.54 -20.62 10.89
N ARG A 270 -50.51 -19.63 11.79
CA ARG A 270 -49.76 -18.39 11.59
C ARG A 270 -48.26 -18.64 11.40
N TYR A 271 -47.64 -19.41 12.28
CA TYR A 271 -46.19 -19.68 12.19
C TYR A 271 -45.83 -20.62 11.05
N MET A 272 -46.65 -21.64 10.78
CA MET A 272 -46.44 -22.56 9.67
C MET A 272 -46.54 -21.84 8.32
N ASN A 273 -47.58 -21.04 8.09
CA ASN A 273 -47.72 -20.27 6.85
C ASN A 273 -46.53 -19.33 6.65
N LYS A 274 -46.05 -18.68 7.72
CA LYS A 274 -44.88 -17.80 7.64
C LYS A 274 -43.58 -18.57 7.35
N ALA A 275 -43.44 -19.78 7.87
CA ALA A 275 -42.27 -20.63 7.60
C ALA A 275 -42.19 -21.08 6.13
N TYR A 276 -43.33 -21.45 5.53
CA TYR A 276 -43.40 -21.98 4.16
C TYR A 276 -43.38 -20.89 3.06
N ILE A 277 -43.86 -19.68 3.35
CA ILE A 277 -43.80 -18.57 2.39
C ILE A 277 -42.37 -18.03 2.24
N ASN A 278 -41.55 -18.16 3.28
CA ASN A 278 -40.21 -17.58 3.37
C ASN A 278 -39.07 -18.61 3.26
N SER A 279 -39.38 -19.87 2.93
CA SER A 279 -38.41 -20.98 2.70
C SER A 279 -38.03 -21.12 1.23
#